data_AF-A0A2N4YRI2-F1
#
_entry.id   AF-A0A2N4YRI2-F1
#
_cell.length_a   1.000
_cell.length_b   1.000
_cell.length_c   1.000
_cell.angle_alpha   90.00
_cell.angle_beta   90.00
_cell.angle_gamma   90.00
#
_symmetry.space_group_name_H-M   'P 1'
#
loop_
_entity.id
_entity.type
_entity.pdbx_description
1 polymer ?
#
loop_
_entity_poly.entity_id
_entity_poly.type
_entity_poly.pdbx_seq_one_letter_code
_entity_poly.pdbx_strand_id
1 'polypeptide(L)' 'MTEHQHQASPAAGGEGASQLKRGLGARHIQMIALGGAIGTGLFMGAGRNIAVAGTSI' A
#
# COMPACT_ATOMS: atom_id res chain seq x y z
N MET A 1 -2.60 12.96 -36.30
CA MET A 1 -1.43 12.81 -35.41
C MET A 1 -1.81 13.39 -34.07
N THR A 2 -2.57 12.65 -33.27
CA THR A 2 -3.00 13.04 -31.93
C THR A 2 -2.07 12.36 -30.94
N GLU A 3 -1.05 13.10 -30.52
CA GLU A 3 -0.10 12.68 -29.50
C GLU A 3 -0.82 12.64 -28.14
N HIS A 4 -1.32 11.46 -27.77
CA HIS A 4 -1.74 11.18 -26.40
C HIS A 4 -0.49 11.03 -25.54
N GLN A 5 0.05 12.17 -25.09
CA GLN A 5 1.11 12.22 -24.10
C GLN A 5 0.61 11.59 -22.79
N HIS A 6 1.15 10.41 -22.47
CA HIS A 6 0.98 9.75 -21.18
C HIS A 6 1.79 10.54 -20.15
N GLN A 7 1.16 11.54 -19.55
CA GLN A 7 1.73 12.34 -18.47
C GLN A 7 1.77 11.46 -17.20
N ALA A 8 2.92 10.85 -16.92
CA ALA A 8 3.16 10.21 -15.63
C ALA A 8 3.12 11.31 -14.55
N SER A 9 2.10 11.25 -13.70
CA SER A 9 1.87 12.19 -12.61
C SER A 9 3.08 12.22 -11.66
N PRO A 10 3.70 13.38 -11.38
CA PRO A 10 4.62 13.51 -10.27
C PRO A 10 3.80 13.40 -8.99
N ALA A 11 3.97 12.31 -8.26
CA ALA A 11 3.36 12.16 -6.95
C ALA A 11 3.93 13.24 -6.00
N ALA A 12 3.12 14.24 -5.70
CA ALA A 12 3.23 15.11 -4.53
C ALA A 12 3.42 14.28 -3.25
N GLY A 13 4.10 14.70 -2.19
CA GLY A 13 4.71 15.97 -1.81
C GLY A 13 5.09 15.85 -0.32
N GLY A 14 5.99 16.71 0.16
CA GLY A 14 6.33 16.75 1.59
C GLY A 14 7.63 17.49 1.93
N GLU A 15 7.81 18.71 1.43
CA GLU A 15 8.77 19.66 2.01
C GLU A 15 8.24 20.14 3.37
N GLY A 16 8.54 19.34 4.37
CA GLY A 16 8.40 19.63 5.78
C GLY A 16 9.40 18.74 6.46
N ALA A 17 10.66 19.15 6.48
CA ALA A 17 11.77 18.43 7.11
C ALA A 17 11.63 18.44 8.64
N SER A 18 10.48 18.00 9.15
CA SER A 18 10.40 17.35 10.45
C SER A 18 11.42 16.22 10.40
N GLN A 19 12.47 16.37 11.19
CA GLN A 19 13.57 15.43 11.26
C GLN A 19 13.00 14.09 11.73
N LEU A 20 12.61 13.24 10.78
CA LEU A 20 12.11 11.91 11.06
C LEU A 20 13.16 11.20 11.91
N LYS A 21 12.77 10.79 13.12
CA LYS A 21 13.65 10.01 13.99
C LYS A 21 13.99 8.71 13.28
N ARG A 22 15.21 8.63 12.75
CA ARG A 22 15.78 7.42 12.16
C ARG A 22 16.07 6.42 13.29
N GLY A 23 15.01 5.74 13.75
CA GLY A 23 15.06 4.75 14.83
C GLY A 23 14.45 3.40 14.44
N LEU A 24 14.06 3.23 13.18
CA LEU A 24 13.42 2.02 12.71
C LEU A 24 14.47 0.95 12.40
N GLY A 25 14.72 0.07 13.38
CA GLY A 25 15.60 -1.08 13.21
C GLY A 25 15.01 -2.16 12.29
N ALA A 26 15.86 -3.10 11.87
CA ALA A 26 15.49 -4.17 10.94
C ALA A 26 14.23 -4.96 11.35
N ARG A 27 14.08 -5.25 12.65
CA ARG A 27 12.90 -5.95 13.18
C ARG A 27 11.61 -5.17 12.98
N HIS A 28 11.62 -3.86 13.20
CA HIS A 28 10.42 -3.02 13.02
C HIS A 28 10.03 -2.93 11.54
N ILE A 29 11.01 -2.77 10.65
CA ILE A 29 10.80 -2.76 9.20
C ILE A 29 10.16 -4.08 8.75
N GLN A 30 10.67 -5.21 9.26
CA GLN A 30 10.15 -6.52 8.92
C GLN A 30 8.71 -6.73 9.42
N MET A 31 8.38 -6.27 10.63
CA MET A 31 7.00 -6.31 11.14
C MET A 31 6.04 -5.44 10.32
N ILE A 32 6.48 -4.27 9.87
CA ILE A 32 5.69 -3.40 8.97
C ILE A 32 5.46 -4.10 7.62
N ALA A 33 6.50 -4.71 7.05
CA ALA A 33 6.40 -5.43 5.79
C ALA A 33 5.46 -6.65 5.89
N LEU A 34 5.59 -7.44 6.97
CA LEU A 34 4.72 -8.57 7.27
C LEU A 34 3.27 -8.11 7.45
N GLY A 35 3.04 -7.07 8.24
CA GLY A 35 1.70 -6.50 8.47
C GLY A 35 1.06 -5.99 7.19
N GLY A 36 1.81 -5.29 6.33
CA GLY A 36 1.33 -4.81 5.04
C GLY A 36 1.00 -5.93 4.06
N ALA A 37 1.87 -6.94 3.94
CA ALA A 37 1.67 -8.08 3.05
C ALA A 37 0.48 -8.95 3.49
N ILE A 38 0.35 -9.22 4.80
CA ILE A 38 -0.80 -9.95 5.36
C ILE A 38 -2.08 -9.14 5.18
N GLY A 39 -2.06 -7.84 5.52
CA GLY A 39 -3.23 -6.97 5.44
C GLY A 39 -3.78 -6.86 4.01
N THR A 40 -2.92 -6.56 3.04
CA THR A 40 -3.34 -6.47 1.62
C THR A 40 -3.74 -7.82 1.05
N GLY A 41 -3.01 -8.90 1.38
CA GLY A 41 -3.32 -10.26 0.93
C GLY A 41 -4.66 -10.78 1.46
N LEU A 42 -4.95 -10.57 2.74
CA LEU A 42 -6.24 -10.94 3.34
C LEU A 42 -7.36 -10.05 2.80
N PHE A 43 -7.17 -8.74 2.70
CA PHE A 43 -8.23 -7.84 2.26
C PHE A 43 -8.58 -8.02 0.77
N MET A 44 -7.57 -8.08 -0.12
CA MET A 44 -7.80 -8.25 -1.56
C MET A 44 -8.14 -9.70 -1.93
N GLY A 45 -7.53 -10.68 -1.26
CA GLY A 45 -7.76 -12.10 -1.50
C GLY A 45 -9.02 -12.62 -0.80
N ALA A 46 -9.07 -12.51 0.53
CA ALA A 46 -10.24 -12.95 1.30
C ALA A 46 -11.46 -12.07 1.04
N GLY A 47 -11.32 -10.75 0.88
CA GLY A 47 -12.45 -9.88 0.51
C GLY A 47 -13.07 -10.24 -0.83
N ARG A 48 -12.25 -10.62 -1.83
CA ARG A 48 -12.74 -11.11 -3.13
C ARG A 48 -13.39 -12.50 -2.99
N ASN A 49 -12.80 -13.39 -2.20
CA ASN A 49 -13.40 -14.71 -1.94
C ASN A 49 -14.72 -14.59 -1.15
N ILE A 50 -14.81 -13.72 -0.15
CA ILE A 50 -16.05 -13.45 0.60
C ILE A 50 -17.10 -12.78 -0.31
N ALA A 51 -16.68 -11.83 -1.15
CA ALA A 51 -17.60 -11.18 -2.10
C ALA A 51 -18.16 -12.14 -3.14
N VAL A 52 -17.37 -13.10 -3.62
CA VAL A 52 -17.79 -14.11 -4.62
C VAL A 52 -18.56 -15.27 -3.97
N ALA A 53 -18.14 -15.72 -2.78
CA ALA A 53 -18.84 -16.78 -2.05
C ALA A 53 -20.19 -16.31 -1.48
N GLY A 54 -20.39 -14.99 -1.35
CA GLY A 54 -21.52 -14.40 -0.63
C GLY A 54 -21.39 -14.62 0.89
N THR A 55 -22.18 -13.88 1.69
CA THR A 55 -22.34 -14.19 3.11
C THR A 55 -23.03 -15.54 3.22
N SER A 56 -22.28 -16.59 3.51
CA SER A 56 -22.85 -17.86 3.93
C SER A 56 -23.31 -17.71 5.37
N ILE A 57 -24.46 -17.03 5.53
CA ILE A 57 -25.08 -16.53 6.77
C ILE A 57 -24.24 -15.58 7.62
#